data_AF-A0A7D5STG5-F1
#
_entry.id   AF-A0A7D5STG5-F1
#
_cell.length_a   1.000
_cell.length_b   1.000
_cell.length_c   1.000
_cell.angle_alpha   90.00
_cell.angle_beta   90.00
_cell.angle_gamma   90.00
#
_symmetry.space_group_name_H-M   'P 1'
#
loop_
_entity.id
_entity.type
_entity.pdbx_description
1 polymer ?
#
loop_
_entity_poly.entity_id
_entity_poly.type
_entity_poly.pdbx_seq_one_letter_code
_entity_poly.pdbx_strand_id
1 'polypeptide(L)'
;MNDSCIAAVKIDQDLCSRCAVCYSLCPFEAIERRSEDGRLRIDIQKCQVCGICYSSCPSAAIDMAYYDYDDLIGNVQELRVQEKADTLVVMCRGNTANKDEVKEILSQNGLEGCGHISIRVPCAGRIPTDFIFKSLNLGFQRIVSVQCQDGFCRMKEGTGIETRRLMLSKAVLKQLGFAEDSLIMIKHSRKAVWISKECVGCGKCYFICPYEAILAEPFSSPRVLTDKCVGCGACQLVCPHHAIQVKGFEFDTILNSYQRLASKMKASNKAPAIMVFSCQWSEYSALDDPLKLLKEHNAIVLEVPCFKGLDPVHMINALRSGFDGVMAVICPAKDCKLQKGRDTSERQLEVLLSIIERYGLRDRFEVHELSPRCEGEFDRRFRDFIQKISTLSRCGRDAQGGM
;
A
#
# COMPACT_ATOMS: atom_id res chain seq x y z
N MET A 1 15.16 2.85 -16.28
CA MET A 1 14.41 3.93 -15.61
C MET A 1 14.81 5.22 -16.29
N ASN A 2 13.85 6.02 -16.78
CA ASN A 2 14.16 7.33 -17.34
C ASN A 2 14.65 8.23 -16.21
N ASP A 3 15.79 8.87 -16.37
CA ASP A 3 16.35 9.85 -15.42
C ASP A 3 15.54 11.16 -15.36
N SER A 4 14.38 11.24 -16.02
CA SER A 4 13.52 12.42 -16.10
C SER A 4 12.09 12.10 -15.64
N CYS A 5 11.86 12.06 -14.34
CA CYS A 5 10.51 12.14 -13.79
C CYS A 5 10.41 13.32 -12.81
N ILE A 6 9.22 13.87 -12.66
CA ILE A 6 9.00 14.96 -11.70
C ILE A 6 9.06 14.36 -10.30
N ALA A 7 9.96 14.90 -9.48
CA ALA A 7 10.20 14.38 -8.14
C ALA A 7 9.00 14.68 -7.22
N ALA A 8 8.48 13.65 -6.56
CA ALA A 8 7.39 13.79 -5.59
C ALA A 8 7.81 14.47 -4.28
N VAL A 9 9.10 14.66 -4.03
CA VAL A 9 9.63 15.34 -2.83
C VAL A 9 10.73 16.31 -3.26
N LYS A 10 10.62 17.57 -2.83
CA LYS A 10 11.58 18.64 -3.17
C LYS A 10 11.99 19.42 -1.92
N ILE A 11 13.16 20.02 -1.94
CA ILE A 11 13.62 20.93 -0.88
C ILE A 11 13.72 22.32 -1.48
N ASP A 12 12.92 23.25 -0.96
CA ASP A 12 13.04 24.67 -1.23
C ASP A 12 14.34 25.19 -0.58
N GLN A 13 15.29 25.61 -1.41
CA GLN A 13 16.61 26.06 -0.93
C GLN A 13 16.59 27.47 -0.35
N ASP A 14 15.57 28.27 -0.64
CA ASP A 14 15.41 29.63 -0.14
C ASP A 14 14.82 29.61 1.28
N LEU A 15 13.98 28.61 1.58
CA LEU A 15 13.46 28.37 2.94
C LEU A 15 14.38 27.50 3.81
N CYS A 16 15.28 26.72 3.21
CA CYS A 16 16.08 25.73 3.94
C CYS A 16 17.14 26.37 4.88
N SER A 17 16.99 26.13 6.19
CA SER A 17 17.96 26.54 7.22
C SER A 17 19.26 25.73 7.26
N ARG A 18 19.41 24.69 6.42
CA ARG A 18 20.60 23.82 6.35
C ARG A 18 20.95 23.09 7.66
N CYS A 19 19.98 22.92 8.57
CA CYS A 19 20.16 22.29 9.88
C CYS A 19 20.43 20.76 9.84
N ALA A 20 20.27 20.12 8.67
CA ALA A 20 20.52 18.69 8.43
C ALA A 20 19.66 17.69 9.25
N VAL A 21 18.57 18.12 9.89
CA VAL A 21 17.64 17.20 10.59
C VAL A 21 17.06 16.15 9.63
N CYS A 22 16.63 16.56 8.43
CA CYS A 22 16.10 15.63 7.44
C CYS A 22 17.15 14.63 6.94
N TYR A 23 18.41 15.06 6.83
CA TYR A 23 19.55 14.19 6.48
C TYR A 23 19.73 13.10 7.53
N SER A 24 19.81 13.47 8.81
CA SER A 24 20.03 12.53 9.92
C SER A 24 18.88 11.56 10.14
N LEU A 25 17.65 11.95 9.79
CA LEU A 25 16.46 11.12 9.97
C LEU A 25 16.10 10.25 8.76
N CYS A 26 16.82 10.35 7.63
CA CYS A 26 16.46 9.62 6.43
C CYS A 26 16.90 8.15 6.53
N PRO A 27 15.97 7.18 6.67
CA PRO A 27 16.35 5.77 6.83
C PRO A 27 16.91 5.13 5.55
N PHE A 28 16.85 5.86 4.45
CA PHE A 28 17.29 5.40 3.13
C PHE A 28 18.54 6.13 2.64
N GLU A 29 19.12 7.02 3.46
CA GLU A 29 20.31 7.82 3.08
C GLU A 29 20.08 8.55 1.73
N ALA A 30 18.83 8.96 1.52
CA ALA A 30 18.39 9.59 0.28
C ALA A 30 18.59 11.11 0.29
N ILE A 31 19.20 11.65 1.34
CA ILE A 31 19.49 13.08 1.45
C ILE A 31 20.99 13.21 1.57
N GLU A 32 21.58 14.08 0.77
CA GLU A 32 23.00 14.38 0.75
C GLU A 32 23.21 15.82 1.20
N ARG A 33 24.28 16.04 1.96
CA ARG A 33 24.70 17.38 2.40
C ARG A 33 25.98 17.77 1.70
N ARG A 34 25.94 18.83 0.92
CA ARG A 34 27.12 19.38 0.24
C ARG A 34 28.06 20.00 1.27
N SER A 35 29.35 19.68 1.18
CA SER A 35 30.37 20.13 2.13
C SER A 35 30.64 21.64 2.07
N GLU A 36 30.56 22.23 0.87
CA GLU A 36 30.96 23.62 0.61
C GLU A 36 29.98 24.65 1.18
N ASP A 37 28.68 24.45 1.00
CA ASP A 37 27.63 25.41 1.35
C ASP A 37 26.59 24.86 2.33
N GLY A 38 26.68 23.57 2.68
CA GLY A 38 25.71 22.89 3.55
C GLY A 38 24.35 22.64 2.90
N ARG A 39 24.18 22.88 1.59
CA ARG A 39 22.92 22.63 0.89
C ARG A 39 22.56 21.15 0.96
N LEU A 40 21.25 20.90 1.10
CA LEU A 40 20.68 19.58 1.21
C LEU A 40 19.99 19.22 -0.11
N ARG A 41 20.30 18.04 -0.65
CA ARG A 41 19.73 17.53 -1.89
C ARG A 41 19.14 16.15 -1.65
N ILE A 42 17.98 15.88 -2.23
CA ILE A 42 17.38 14.55 -2.22
C ILE A 42 17.90 13.77 -3.44
N ASP A 43 18.53 12.63 -3.18
CA ASP A 43 18.72 11.57 -4.17
C ASP A 43 17.37 10.85 -4.39
N ILE A 44 16.69 11.24 -5.47
CA ILE A 44 15.40 10.67 -5.84
C ILE A 44 15.52 9.16 -6.07
N GLN A 45 16.65 8.64 -6.54
CA GLN A 45 16.86 7.21 -6.80
C GLN A 45 16.93 6.38 -5.50
N LYS A 46 17.19 7.02 -4.36
CA LYS A 46 17.10 6.38 -3.04
C LYS A 46 15.79 6.71 -2.31
N CYS A 47 15.16 7.85 -2.62
CA CYS A 47 13.96 8.31 -1.93
C CYS A 47 12.81 7.32 -2.05
N GLN A 48 12.21 7.00 -0.90
CA GLN A 48 11.10 6.04 -0.77
C GLN A 48 9.77 6.72 -0.41
N VAL A 49 9.71 8.05 -0.47
CA VAL A 49 8.51 8.89 -0.29
C VAL A 49 7.79 8.63 1.05
N CYS A 50 8.58 8.30 2.09
CA CYS A 50 8.01 8.02 3.42
C CYS A 50 7.50 9.26 4.15
N GLY A 51 7.94 10.48 3.79
CA GLY A 51 7.50 11.75 4.37
C GLY A 51 8.09 12.10 5.75
N ILE A 52 9.05 11.32 6.26
CA ILE A 52 9.68 11.60 7.57
C ILE A 52 10.47 12.91 7.55
N CYS A 53 11.21 13.18 6.46
CA CYS A 53 11.96 14.43 6.30
C CYS A 53 11.02 15.64 6.29
N TYR A 54 9.92 15.55 5.53
CA TYR A 54 8.86 16.55 5.45
C TYR A 54 8.29 16.86 6.84
N SER A 55 7.91 15.82 7.61
CA SER A 55 7.38 15.94 8.98
C SER A 55 8.33 16.53 10.01
N SER A 56 9.63 16.55 9.70
CA SER A 56 10.68 16.92 10.65
C SER A 56 11.40 18.19 10.26
N CYS A 57 11.00 18.86 9.17
CA CYS A 57 11.62 20.09 8.72
C CYS A 57 11.12 21.27 9.58
N PRO A 58 11.95 21.87 10.44
CA PRO A 58 11.52 22.98 11.29
C PRO A 58 11.23 24.26 10.50
N SER A 59 11.80 24.38 9.28
CA SER A 59 11.62 25.53 8.40
C SER A 59 10.52 25.33 7.37
N ALA A 60 9.79 24.20 7.40
CA ALA A 60 8.79 23.82 6.39
C ALA A 60 9.31 23.92 4.94
N ALA A 61 10.60 23.70 4.73
CA ALA A 61 11.28 23.88 3.44
C ALA A 61 11.24 22.63 2.54
N ILE A 62 10.40 21.65 2.84
CA ILE A 62 10.29 20.41 2.08
C ILE A 62 8.87 20.32 1.56
N ASP A 63 8.73 20.13 0.25
CA ASP A 63 7.44 19.97 -0.40
C ASP A 63 7.21 18.51 -0.76
N MET A 64 5.95 18.09 -0.73
CA MET A 64 5.52 16.77 -1.18
C MET A 64 4.36 16.87 -2.16
N ALA A 65 4.43 16.12 -3.26
CA ALA A 65 3.34 16.03 -4.23
C ALA A 65 2.11 15.27 -3.69
N TYR A 66 2.31 14.46 -2.65
CA TYR A 66 1.26 13.63 -2.05
C TYR A 66 1.26 13.80 -0.53
N TYR A 67 0.07 13.75 0.06
CA TYR A 67 -0.13 13.75 1.50
C TYR A 67 0.48 14.98 2.20
N ASP A 68 0.32 16.14 1.59
CA ASP A 68 0.54 17.41 2.29
C ASP A 68 -0.33 17.45 3.56
N TYR A 69 0.18 18.05 4.64
CA TYR A 69 -0.50 18.03 5.93
C TYR A 69 -1.81 18.80 5.93
N ASP A 70 -1.90 19.91 5.21
CA ASP A 70 -3.11 20.70 5.19
C ASP A 70 -4.21 19.98 4.40
N ASP A 71 -3.85 19.34 3.28
CA ASP A 71 -4.75 18.46 2.53
C ASP A 71 -5.21 17.26 3.38
N LEU A 72 -4.29 16.62 4.10
CA LEU A 72 -4.62 15.49 4.98
C LEU A 72 -5.60 15.90 6.09
N ILE A 73 -5.37 17.05 6.72
CA ILE A 73 -6.23 17.57 7.78
C ILE A 73 -7.61 17.96 7.22
N GLY A 74 -7.66 18.60 6.05
CA GLY A 74 -8.92 18.94 5.36
C GLY A 74 -9.75 17.70 5.06
N ASN A 75 -9.13 16.68 4.45
CA ASN A 75 -9.79 15.40 4.17
C ASN A 75 -10.32 14.71 5.43
N VAL A 76 -9.52 14.71 6.51
CA VAL A 76 -9.91 14.16 7.81
C VAL A 76 -11.10 14.91 8.40
N GLN A 77 -11.13 16.24 8.30
CA GLN A 77 -12.25 17.06 8.76
C GLN A 77 -13.53 16.74 7.99
N GLU A 78 -13.47 16.64 6.66
CA GLU A 78 -14.62 16.29 5.81
C GLU A 78 -15.18 14.92 6.17
N LEU A 79 -14.31 13.91 6.24
CA LEU A 79 -14.68 12.54 6.60
C LEU A 79 -15.29 12.45 8.01
N ARG A 80 -14.74 13.22 8.97
CA ARG A 80 -15.29 13.29 10.34
C ARG A 80 -16.75 13.73 10.33
N VAL A 81 -17.06 14.78 9.58
CA VAL A 81 -18.42 15.34 9.50
C VAL A 81 -19.36 14.38 8.78
N GLN A 82 -18.91 13.78 7.68
CA GLN A 82 -19.70 12.84 6.89
C GLN A 82 -20.05 11.57 7.66
N GLU A 83 -19.08 10.95 8.32
CA GLU A 83 -19.25 9.68 9.04
C GLU A 83 -19.59 9.86 10.53
N LYS A 84 -19.67 11.11 11.02
CA LYS A 84 -19.92 11.45 12.44
C LYS A 84 -18.98 10.71 13.40
N ALA A 85 -17.71 10.62 13.03
CA ALA A 85 -16.71 9.88 13.79
C ALA A 85 -16.16 10.67 14.98
N ASP A 86 -15.96 9.99 16.10
CA ASP A 86 -15.27 10.50 17.28
C ASP A 86 -13.80 10.05 17.34
N THR A 87 -13.44 9.04 16.53
CA THR A 87 -12.12 8.42 16.53
C THR A 87 -11.46 8.52 15.15
N LEU A 88 -10.22 9.01 15.11
CA LEU A 88 -9.40 9.02 13.91
C LEU A 88 -8.38 7.87 13.98
N VAL A 89 -8.43 6.95 13.02
CA VAL A 89 -7.40 5.92 12.86
C VAL A 89 -6.44 6.34 11.76
N VAL A 90 -5.17 6.59 12.11
CA VAL A 90 -4.10 6.81 11.13
C VAL A 90 -3.27 5.56 11.04
N MET A 91 -3.13 4.97 9.85
CA MET A 91 -2.41 3.72 9.71
C MET A 91 -1.34 3.76 8.63
N CYS A 92 -0.23 3.05 8.91
CA CYS A 92 0.73 2.71 7.88
C CYS A 92 0.03 1.86 6.80
N ARG A 93 0.22 2.23 5.53
CA ARG A 93 -0.41 1.58 4.37
C ARG A 93 -0.28 0.07 4.37
N GLY A 94 0.85 -0.46 4.84
CA GLY A 94 1.07 -1.91 4.83
C GLY A 94 0.33 -2.72 5.88
N ASN A 95 -0.50 -2.10 6.70
CA ASN A 95 -1.29 -2.82 7.69
C ASN A 95 -2.47 -3.52 7.03
N THR A 96 -3.47 -2.76 6.57
CA THR A 96 -4.62 -3.29 5.84
C THR A 96 -5.20 -2.25 4.89
N ALA A 97 -5.82 -2.72 3.81
CA ALA A 97 -6.68 -1.92 2.93
C ALA A 97 -8.18 -2.13 3.22
N ASN A 98 -8.52 -3.08 4.10
CA ASN A 98 -9.89 -3.50 4.37
C ASN A 98 -10.44 -2.79 5.62
N LYS A 99 -11.55 -2.06 5.47
CA LYS A 99 -12.23 -1.37 6.57
C LYS A 99 -12.69 -2.33 7.69
N ASP A 100 -13.06 -3.57 7.35
CA ASP A 100 -13.50 -4.54 8.36
C ASP A 100 -12.33 -5.06 9.20
N GLU A 101 -11.13 -5.17 8.62
CA GLU A 101 -9.93 -5.49 9.40
C GLU A 101 -9.58 -4.35 10.37
N VAL A 102 -9.84 -3.09 10.02
CA VAL A 102 -9.64 -1.96 10.94
C VAL A 102 -10.50 -2.11 12.19
N LYS A 103 -11.78 -2.48 12.03
CA LYS A 103 -12.68 -2.76 13.17
C LYS A 103 -12.14 -3.87 14.06
N GLU A 104 -11.60 -4.93 13.46
CA GLU A 104 -11.02 -6.03 14.22
C GLU A 104 -9.76 -5.61 14.97
N ILE A 105 -8.88 -4.81 14.35
CA ILE A 105 -7.70 -4.23 15.01
C ILE A 105 -8.13 -3.41 16.22
N LEU A 106 -9.16 -2.57 16.09
CA LEU A 106 -9.69 -1.78 17.19
C LEU A 106 -10.31 -2.66 18.29
N SER A 107 -11.11 -3.66 17.92
CA SER A 107 -11.76 -4.58 18.87
C SER A 107 -10.74 -5.38 19.69
N GLN A 108 -9.70 -5.92 19.05
CA GLN A 108 -8.59 -6.62 19.73
C GLN A 108 -7.81 -5.73 20.71
N ASN A 109 -7.97 -4.42 20.64
CA ASN A 109 -7.34 -3.44 21.52
C ASN A 109 -8.36 -2.72 22.43
N GLY A 110 -9.57 -3.27 22.60
CA GLY A 110 -10.58 -2.76 23.52
C GLY A 110 -11.28 -1.48 23.06
N LEU A 111 -11.22 -1.14 21.76
CA LEU A 111 -11.83 0.05 21.16
C LEU A 111 -13.09 -0.31 20.35
N GLU A 112 -13.85 -1.27 20.86
CA GLU A 112 -15.05 -1.78 20.21
C GLU A 112 -16.15 -0.71 20.15
N GLY A 113 -16.93 -0.68 19.07
CA GLY A 113 -18.08 0.24 18.96
C GLY A 113 -17.74 1.72 18.76
N CYS A 114 -16.47 2.09 18.68
CA CYS A 114 -16.05 3.47 18.42
C CYS A 114 -16.38 3.87 16.98
N GLY A 115 -17.13 4.97 16.81
CA GLY A 115 -17.40 5.57 15.51
C GLY A 115 -16.12 6.16 14.96
N HIS A 116 -15.50 5.49 13.98
CA HIS A 116 -14.18 5.85 13.50
C HIS A 116 -14.15 6.12 12.01
N ILE A 117 -13.29 7.05 11.61
CA ILE A 117 -12.76 7.08 10.25
C ILE A 117 -11.33 6.54 10.25
N SER A 118 -10.89 6.06 9.10
CA SER A 118 -9.49 5.63 8.93
C SER A 118 -8.87 6.26 7.70
N ILE A 119 -7.64 6.76 7.88
CA ILE A 119 -6.78 7.21 6.79
C ILE A 119 -5.52 6.34 6.73
N ARG A 120 -5.04 6.12 5.52
CA ARG A 120 -3.82 5.35 5.26
C ARG A 120 -2.75 6.29 4.74
N VAL A 121 -1.56 6.21 5.30
CA VAL A 121 -0.40 6.98 4.87
C VAL A 121 0.76 6.05 4.50
N PRO A 122 1.71 6.49 3.64
CA PRO A 122 2.87 5.69 3.26
C PRO A 122 3.68 5.21 4.47
N CYS A 123 3.74 6.04 5.51
CA CYS A 123 4.42 5.68 6.75
C CYS A 123 3.76 6.43 7.89
N ALA A 124 3.38 5.72 8.95
CA ALA A 124 2.86 6.38 10.14
C ALA A 124 3.93 7.29 10.80
N GLY A 125 5.23 7.00 10.62
CA GLY A 125 6.36 7.89 10.97
C GLY A 125 6.35 9.27 10.33
N ARG A 126 5.56 9.49 9.28
CA ARG A 126 5.37 10.81 8.70
C ARG A 126 4.46 11.72 9.53
N ILE A 127 3.70 11.18 10.47
CA ILE A 127 2.64 11.93 11.17
C ILE A 127 3.29 12.80 12.24
N PRO A 128 3.32 14.13 12.05
CA PRO A 128 3.90 15.04 13.02
C PRO A 128 2.97 15.24 14.23
N THR A 129 3.51 15.80 15.30
CA THR A 129 2.75 16.04 16.54
C THR A 129 1.62 17.05 16.34
N ASP A 130 1.85 18.07 15.51
CA ASP A 130 0.83 19.08 15.20
C ASP A 130 -0.38 18.47 14.46
N PHE A 131 -0.20 17.46 13.61
CA PHE A 131 -1.30 16.74 12.98
C PHE A 131 -2.22 16.10 14.04
N ILE A 132 -1.64 15.52 15.10
CA ILE A 132 -2.39 14.94 16.22
C ILE A 132 -3.18 16.03 16.95
N PHE A 133 -2.54 17.15 17.28
CA PHE A 133 -3.19 18.24 18.00
C PHE A 133 -4.28 18.92 17.18
N LYS A 134 -4.02 19.19 15.89
CA LYS A 134 -5.02 19.71 14.95
C LYS A 134 -6.21 18.76 14.85
N SER A 135 -5.96 17.46 14.73
CA SER A 135 -7.03 16.45 14.68
C SER A 135 -7.88 16.43 15.96
N LEU A 136 -7.28 16.49 17.15
CA LEU A 136 -8.04 16.61 18.40
C LEU A 136 -8.88 17.91 18.42
N ASN A 137 -8.32 19.02 17.92
CA ASN A 137 -9.03 20.30 17.83
C ASN A 137 -10.18 20.30 16.81
N LEU A 138 -10.15 19.41 15.80
CA LEU A 138 -11.30 19.14 14.93
C LEU A 138 -12.45 18.45 15.67
N GLY A 139 -12.24 18.00 16.91
CA GLY A 139 -13.23 17.38 17.76
C GLY A 139 -13.21 15.85 17.74
N PHE A 140 -12.11 15.24 17.31
CA PHE A 140 -11.86 13.82 17.62
C PHE A 140 -11.58 13.67 19.11
N GLN A 141 -12.21 12.67 19.74
CA GLN A 141 -11.97 12.30 21.13
C GLN A 141 -10.75 11.40 21.27
N ARG A 142 -10.49 10.56 20.25
CA ARG A 142 -9.33 9.67 20.20
C ARG A 142 -8.65 9.67 18.85
N ILE A 143 -7.33 9.56 18.88
CA ILE A 143 -6.50 9.29 17.72
C ILE A 143 -5.76 7.98 17.95
N VAL A 144 -5.93 7.06 17.00
CA VAL A 144 -5.31 5.75 17.02
C VAL A 144 -4.28 5.68 15.90
N SER A 145 -3.00 5.65 16.25
CA SER A 145 -1.92 5.37 15.31
C SER A 145 -1.70 3.86 15.22
N VAL A 146 -1.97 3.28 14.05
CA VAL A 146 -1.69 1.87 13.75
C VAL A 146 -0.38 1.78 12.97
N GLN A 147 0.66 1.35 13.66
CA GLN A 147 2.03 1.30 13.18
C GLN A 147 2.39 -0.12 12.75
N CYS A 148 3.41 -0.26 11.90
CA CYS A 148 4.00 -1.58 11.69
C CYS A 148 4.66 -2.07 12.99
N GLN A 149 4.77 -3.39 13.18
CA GLN A 149 5.49 -3.93 14.33
C GLN A 149 6.97 -3.56 14.31
N ASP A 150 7.59 -3.43 15.48
CA ASP A 150 8.95 -2.87 15.59
C ASP A 150 10.01 -3.72 14.88
N GLY A 151 9.91 -5.05 14.97
CA GLY A 151 10.77 -5.98 14.21
C GLY A 151 10.53 -5.96 12.70
N PHE A 152 9.49 -5.25 12.23
CA PHE A 152 9.10 -5.20 10.83
C PHE A 152 8.55 -3.84 10.43
N CYS A 153 9.40 -2.81 10.44
CA CYS A 153 9.05 -1.54 9.81
C CYS A 153 9.38 -1.58 8.30
N ARG A 154 8.36 -1.50 7.44
CA ARG A 154 8.54 -1.47 5.97
C ARG A 154 9.29 -0.23 5.46
N MET A 155 9.37 0.82 6.28
CA MET A 155 10.17 2.03 6.02
C MET A 155 11.45 2.09 6.88
N LYS A 156 11.92 0.92 7.35
CA LYS A 156 13.08 0.69 8.23
C LYS A 156 12.95 1.30 9.63
N GLU A 157 12.79 2.61 9.75
CA GLU A 157 12.80 3.32 11.05
C GLU A 157 11.50 4.07 11.36
N GLY A 158 10.55 4.12 10.43
CA GLY A 158 9.34 4.91 10.57
C GLY A 158 8.54 4.64 11.85
N THR A 159 8.38 3.37 12.22
CA THR A 159 7.70 2.97 13.47
C THR A 159 8.41 3.52 14.70
N GLY A 160 9.74 3.39 14.76
CA GLY A 160 10.53 3.86 15.90
C GLY A 160 10.51 5.38 16.04
N ILE A 161 10.60 6.09 14.92
CA ILE A 161 10.52 7.56 14.87
C ILE A 161 9.16 8.03 15.37
N GLU A 162 8.07 7.44 14.89
CA GLU A 162 6.73 7.80 15.33
C GLU A 162 6.49 7.50 16.81
N THR A 163 6.91 6.32 17.28
CA THR A 163 6.71 5.90 18.67
C THR A 163 7.31 6.92 19.62
N ARG A 164 8.54 7.37 19.37
CA ARG A 164 9.19 8.41 20.19
C ARG A 164 8.42 9.72 20.16
N ARG A 165 7.98 10.16 18.97
CA ARG A 165 7.20 11.39 18.79
C ARG A 165 5.86 11.35 19.53
N LEU A 166 5.12 10.25 19.40
CA LEU A 166 3.80 10.10 20.01
C LEU A 166 3.87 9.85 21.52
N MET A 167 4.92 9.22 22.03
CA MET A 167 5.17 9.14 23.48
C MET A 167 5.32 10.54 24.10
N LEU A 168 6.12 11.41 23.47
CA LEU A 168 6.25 12.81 23.90
C LEU A 168 4.91 13.56 23.76
N SER A 169 4.21 13.37 22.64
CA SER A 169 2.90 14.00 22.40
C SER A 169 1.88 13.59 23.47
N LYS A 170 1.87 12.32 23.88
CA LYS A 170 1.00 11.81 24.95
C LYS A 170 1.30 12.45 26.31
N ALA A 171 2.58 12.67 26.63
CA ALA A 171 2.97 13.38 27.85
C ALA A 171 2.47 14.83 27.86
N VAL A 172 2.56 15.53 26.72
CA VAL A 172 2.03 16.89 26.56
C VAL A 172 0.50 16.91 26.69
N LEU A 173 -0.21 16.00 26.01
CA LEU A 173 -1.67 15.90 26.09
C LEU A 173 -2.16 15.68 27.53
N LYS A 174 -1.47 14.83 28.29
CA LYS A 174 -1.76 14.62 29.72
C LYS A 174 -1.62 15.89 30.54
N GLN A 175 -0.58 16.70 30.30
CA GLN A 175 -0.41 17.99 30.99
C GLN A 175 -1.48 19.01 30.60
N LEU A 176 -1.98 18.94 29.37
CA LEU A 176 -3.08 19.78 28.88
C LEU A 176 -4.48 19.29 29.32
N GLY A 177 -4.56 18.22 30.12
CA GLY A 177 -5.82 17.71 30.67
C GLY A 177 -6.63 16.82 29.72
N PHE A 178 -6.04 16.35 28.61
CA PHE A 178 -6.68 15.35 27.76
C PHE A 178 -6.70 13.98 28.43
N ALA A 179 -7.70 13.17 28.09
CA ALA A 179 -7.79 11.79 28.57
C ALA A 179 -6.59 10.94 28.13
N GLU A 180 -6.20 9.94 28.95
CA GLU A 180 -5.03 9.10 28.65
C GLU A 180 -5.19 8.26 27.37
N ASP A 181 -6.43 8.02 26.94
CA ASP A 181 -6.79 7.30 25.72
C ASP A 181 -6.99 8.23 24.51
N SER A 182 -6.80 9.55 24.65
CA SER A 182 -6.88 10.51 23.53
C SER A 182 -5.87 10.22 22.42
N LEU A 183 -4.76 9.56 22.75
CA LEU A 183 -3.75 9.08 21.81
C LEU A 183 -3.32 7.65 22.12
N ILE A 184 -3.57 6.76 21.17
CA ILE A 184 -3.32 5.31 21.28
C ILE A 184 -2.39 4.90 20.14
N MET A 185 -1.39 4.08 20.46
CA MET A 185 -0.52 3.46 19.47
C MET A 185 -0.76 1.95 19.48
N ILE A 186 -1.06 1.40 18.30
CA ILE A 186 -1.27 -0.04 18.09
C ILE A 186 -0.19 -0.54 17.14
N LYS A 187 0.49 -1.63 17.50
CA LYS A 187 1.41 -2.33 16.62
C LYS A 187 0.65 -3.41 15.88
N HIS A 188 0.52 -3.28 14.57
CA HIS A 188 -0.14 -4.27 13.74
C HIS A 188 0.70 -4.57 12.51
N SER A 189 0.58 -5.79 11.98
CA SER A 189 1.10 -6.16 10.68
C SER A 189 0.28 -7.34 10.19
N ARG A 190 -0.05 -7.36 8.91
CA ARG A 190 -0.78 -8.47 8.32
C ARG A 190 -0.01 -9.78 8.49
N LYS A 191 -0.71 -10.85 8.87
CA LYS A 191 -0.11 -12.17 9.14
C LYS A 191 -0.68 -13.23 8.20
N ALA A 192 0.13 -14.25 7.96
CA ALA A 192 -0.38 -15.49 7.41
C ALA A 192 -1.18 -16.22 8.50
N VAL A 193 -2.32 -16.78 8.11
CA VAL A 193 -3.20 -17.59 8.94
C VAL A 193 -3.31 -18.97 8.30
N TRP A 194 -3.25 -20.01 9.14
CA TRP A 194 -3.36 -21.41 8.71
C TRP A 194 -4.74 -21.96 9.06
N ILE A 195 -5.32 -22.71 8.12
CA ILE A 195 -6.61 -23.38 8.24
C ILE A 195 -6.35 -24.89 8.24
N SER A 196 -6.50 -25.50 9.42
CA SER A 196 -6.04 -26.86 9.69
C SER A 196 -6.63 -27.95 8.77
N LYS A 197 -7.92 -27.87 8.47
CA LYS A 197 -8.65 -28.94 7.76
C LYS A 197 -8.21 -29.18 6.31
N GLU A 198 -7.61 -28.18 5.68
CA GLU A 198 -7.19 -28.24 4.27
C GLU A 198 -5.70 -28.64 4.11
N CYS A 199 -4.95 -28.73 5.21
CA CYS A 199 -3.50 -28.89 5.16
C CYS A 199 -3.08 -30.35 5.07
N VAL A 200 -2.35 -30.69 3.99
CA VAL A 200 -1.82 -32.05 3.76
C VAL A 200 -0.39 -32.27 4.26
N GLY A 201 0.22 -31.28 4.94
CA GLY A 201 1.56 -31.42 5.50
C GLY A 201 2.70 -31.47 4.45
N CYS A 202 2.54 -30.84 3.29
CA CYS A 202 3.57 -30.89 2.23
C CYS A 202 4.85 -30.05 2.52
N GLY A 203 4.84 -29.19 3.55
CA GLY A 203 6.00 -28.39 3.95
C GLY A 203 6.40 -27.23 3.03
N LYS A 204 5.77 -27.03 1.87
CA LYS A 204 6.15 -25.97 0.91
C LYS A 204 6.16 -24.56 1.52
N CYS A 205 5.16 -24.27 2.37
CA CYS A 205 5.04 -22.99 3.05
C CYS A 205 6.21 -22.72 4.03
N TYR A 206 6.73 -23.76 4.68
CA TYR A 206 7.94 -23.68 5.51
C TYR A 206 9.17 -23.33 4.66
N PHE A 207 9.43 -24.09 3.60
CA PHE A 207 10.62 -23.92 2.77
C PHE A 207 10.66 -22.60 2.00
N ILE A 208 9.50 -22.09 1.58
CA ILE A 208 9.47 -20.84 0.81
C ILE A 208 9.60 -19.59 1.68
N CYS A 209 9.39 -19.69 3.00
CA CYS A 209 9.27 -18.52 3.86
C CYS A 209 10.61 -17.78 3.99
N PRO A 210 10.77 -16.59 3.41
CA PRO A 210 12.07 -15.91 3.39
C PRO A 210 12.38 -15.18 4.72
N TYR A 211 11.48 -15.30 5.69
CA TYR A 211 11.57 -14.68 7.03
C TYR A 211 11.61 -15.72 8.15
N GLU A 212 11.66 -17.02 7.81
CA GLU A 212 11.65 -18.11 8.80
C GLU A 212 10.49 -18.00 9.79
N ALA A 213 9.36 -17.49 9.31
CA ALA A 213 8.17 -17.21 10.10
C ALA A 213 7.21 -18.39 10.18
N ILE A 214 7.60 -19.54 9.63
CA ILE A 214 6.80 -20.77 9.64
C ILE A 214 7.70 -21.85 10.24
N LEU A 215 7.17 -22.59 11.20
CA LEU A 215 7.78 -23.80 11.75
C LEU A 215 6.98 -25.01 11.25
N ALA A 216 7.67 -26.09 10.93
CA ALA A 216 7.05 -27.38 10.68
C ALA A 216 6.89 -28.12 12.01
N GLU A 217 5.65 -28.27 12.47
CA GLU A 217 5.27 -29.11 13.62
C GLU A 217 5.08 -30.58 13.17
N PRO A 218 4.83 -31.55 14.09
CA PRO A 218 4.61 -32.95 13.72
C PRO A 218 3.56 -33.10 12.61
N PHE A 219 3.77 -34.05 11.70
CA PHE A 219 3.01 -34.19 10.44
C PHE A 219 3.11 -33.00 9.49
N SER A 220 4.15 -32.16 9.66
CA SER A 220 4.44 -30.99 8.82
C SER A 220 3.32 -29.95 8.81
N SER A 221 2.52 -29.87 9.87
CA SER A 221 1.57 -28.75 10.04
C SER A 221 2.32 -27.45 10.27
N PRO A 222 1.96 -26.35 9.57
CA PRO A 222 2.66 -25.09 9.72
C PRO A 222 2.19 -24.34 10.96
N ARG A 223 3.14 -23.95 11.82
CA ARG A 223 2.91 -22.94 12.86
C ARG A 223 3.50 -21.61 12.43
N VAL A 224 2.66 -20.57 12.35
CA VAL A 224 3.10 -19.22 11.98
C VAL A 224 3.61 -18.48 13.22
N LEU A 225 4.89 -18.10 13.19
CA LEU A 225 5.50 -17.20 14.16
C LEU A 225 5.09 -15.76 13.83
N THR A 226 4.12 -15.24 14.59
CA THR A 226 3.49 -13.94 14.29
C THR A 226 4.44 -12.76 14.45
N ASP A 227 5.45 -12.86 15.31
CA ASP A 227 6.52 -11.88 15.49
C ASP A 227 7.44 -11.77 14.27
N LYS A 228 7.68 -12.89 13.56
CA LYS A 228 8.51 -12.93 12.34
C LYS A 228 7.71 -12.73 11.05
N CYS A 229 6.43 -13.09 11.04
CA CYS A 229 5.62 -13.10 9.83
C CYS A 229 5.36 -11.67 9.34
N VAL A 230 5.75 -11.37 8.11
CA VAL A 230 5.58 -10.02 7.52
C VAL A 230 4.36 -9.88 6.61
N GLY A 231 3.58 -10.96 6.46
CA GLY A 231 2.40 -10.99 5.59
C GLY A 231 2.72 -10.85 4.09
N CYS A 232 3.88 -11.34 3.64
CA CYS A 232 4.31 -11.21 2.24
C CYS A 232 3.57 -12.12 1.24
N GLY A 233 2.90 -13.17 1.72
CA GLY A 233 2.11 -14.08 0.88
C GLY A 233 2.88 -15.17 0.15
N ALA A 234 4.22 -15.25 0.27
CA ALA A 234 5.01 -16.31 -0.36
C ALA A 234 4.51 -17.73 -0.01
N CYS A 235 4.08 -17.94 1.24
CA CYS A 235 3.50 -19.21 1.69
C CYS A 235 2.13 -19.52 1.07
N GLN A 236 1.31 -18.49 0.85
CA GLN A 236 0.00 -18.63 0.21
C GLN A 236 0.16 -19.06 -1.25
N LEU A 237 1.12 -18.45 -1.96
CA LEU A 237 1.40 -18.75 -3.37
C LEU A 237 1.77 -20.22 -3.63
N VAL A 238 2.49 -20.87 -2.71
CA VAL A 238 2.95 -22.25 -2.91
C VAL A 238 2.01 -23.29 -2.30
N CYS A 239 0.89 -22.89 -1.69
CA CYS A 239 -0.02 -23.79 -1.01
C CYS A 239 -1.09 -24.33 -1.99
N PRO A 240 -0.98 -25.59 -2.44
CA PRO A 240 -1.91 -26.14 -3.45
C PRO A 240 -3.33 -26.37 -2.91
N HIS A 241 -3.53 -26.31 -1.58
CA HIS A 241 -4.82 -26.52 -0.92
C HIS A 241 -5.38 -25.23 -0.31
N HIS A 242 -4.73 -24.08 -0.54
CA HIS A 242 -5.09 -22.79 0.07
C HIS A 242 -5.24 -22.85 1.61
N ALA A 243 -4.54 -23.79 2.26
CA ALA A 243 -4.60 -24.03 3.69
C ALA A 243 -3.82 -22.99 4.51
N ILE A 244 -3.03 -22.13 3.88
CA ILE A 244 -2.38 -20.99 4.51
C ILE A 244 -2.61 -19.75 3.63
N GLN A 245 -3.13 -18.69 4.22
CA GLN A 245 -3.55 -17.49 3.52
C GLN A 245 -3.12 -16.24 4.27
N VAL A 246 -2.96 -15.14 3.58
CA VAL A 246 -2.72 -13.84 4.18
C VAL A 246 -4.07 -13.23 4.50
N LYS A 247 -4.27 -12.88 5.76
CA LYS A 247 -5.51 -12.27 6.23
C LYS A 247 -5.89 -11.02 5.41
N GLY A 248 -7.16 -10.92 5.04
CA GLY A 248 -7.70 -9.84 4.20
C GLY A 248 -7.29 -9.93 2.74
N PHE A 249 -6.71 -11.05 2.31
CA PHE A 249 -6.40 -11.37 0.93
C PHE A 249 -6.62 -12.86 0.65
N GLU A 250 -7.73 -13.38 1.18
CA GLU A 250 -8.11 -14.78 1.04
C GLU A 250 -8.46 -15.11 -0.42
N PHE A 251 -7.94 -16.23 -0.91
CA PHE A 251 -7.92 -16.58 -2.33
C PHE A 251 -9.33 -16.62 -2.94
N ASP A 252 -10.24 -17.39 -2.33
CA ASP A 252 -11.60 -17.57 -2.84
C ASP A 252 -12.44 -16.29 -2.73
N THR A 253 -12.29 -15.54 -1.63
CA THR A 253 -12.95 -14.24 -1.44
C THR A 253 -12.60 -13.28 -2.57
N ILE A 254 -11.33 -13.21 -2.95
CA ILE A 254 -10.85 -12.34 -4.03
C ILE A 254 -11.32 -12.86 -5.39
N LEU A 255 -11.19 -14.15 -5.70
CA LEU A 255 -11.64 -14.70 -6.99
C LEU A 255 -13.14 -14.49 -7.23
N ASN A 256 -13.97 -14.75 -6.22
CA ASN A 256 -15.42 -14.57 -6.31
C ASN A 256 -15.81 -13.10 -6.51
N SER A 257 -14.93 -12.15 -6.18
CA SER A 257 -15.20 -10.73 -6.38
C SER A 257 -15.16 -10.31 -7.85
N TYR A 258 -14.34 -10.97 -8.68
CA TYR A 258 -14.06 -10.49 -10.05
C TYR A 258 -15.29 -10.49 -10.95
N GLN A 259 -16.08 -11.55 -10.94
CA GLN A 259 -17.30 -11.65 -11.75
C GLN A 259 -18.31 -10.57 -11.37
N ARG A 260 -18.48 -10.32 -10.07
CA ARG A 260 -19.36 -9.27 -9.56
C ARG A 260 -18.89 -7.88 -9.98
N LEU A 261 -17.59 -7.61 -9.85
CA LEU A 261 -17.00 -6.32 -10.22
C LEU A 261 -17.07 -6.07 -11.73
N ALA A 262 -16.70 -7.05 -12.55
CA ALA A 262 -16.76 -6.96 -14.01
C ALA A 262 -18.20 -6.71 -14.50
N SER A 263 -19.17 -7.46 -13.98
CA SER A 263 -20.59 -7.29 -14.32
C SER A 263 -21.08 -5.89 -13.98
N LYS A 264 -20.77 -5.38 -12.79
CA LYS A 264 -21.13 -4.03 -12.36
C LYS A 264 -20.53 -2.96 -13.28
N MET A 265 -19.27 -3.14 -13.69
CA MET A 265 -18.58 -2.17 -14.54
C MET A 265 -19.11 -2.19 -15.97
N LYS A 266 -19.46 -3.37 -16.51
CA LYS A 266 -20.10 -3.49 -17.83
C LYS A 266 -21.50 -2.89 -17.89
N ALA A 267 -22.25 -2.94 -16.78
CA ALA A 267 -23.58 -2.33 -16.70
C ALA A 267 -23.55 -0.79 -16.84
N SER A 268 -22.40 -0.14 -16.64
CA SER A 268 -22.28 1.33 -16.71
C SER A 268 -22.26 1.90 -18.14
N ASN A 269 -22.32 1.05 -19.19
CA ASN A 269 -22.19 1.41 -20.61
C ASN A 269 -20.91 2.21 -20.98
N LYS A 270 -19.94 2.30 -20.07
CA LYS A 270 -18.62 2.87 -20.31
C LYS A 270 -17.67 1.72 -20.63
N ALA A 271 -17.05 1.73 -21.81
CA ALA A 271 -16.02 0.77 -22.19
C ALA A 271 -14.69 1.51 -22.39
N PRO A 272 -13.54 0.87 -22.12
CA PRO A 272 -13.35 -0.50 -21.64
C PRO A 272 -13.51 -0.63 -20.11
N ALA A 273 -13.85 -1.83 -19.62
CA ALA A 273 -13.82 -2.18 -18.19
C ALA A 273 -12.43 -2.69 -17.80
N ILE A 274 -11.75 -2.01 -16.88
CA ILE A 274 -10.32 -2.23 -16.62
C ILE A 274 -10.07 -2.59 -15.17
N MET A 275 -9.26 -3.63 -14.95
CA MET A 275 -8.78 -4.01 -13.62
C MET A 275 -7.32 -3.62 -13.48
N VAL A 276 -7.00 -2.85 -12.45
CA VAL A 276 -5.64 -2.47 -12.08
C VAL A 276 -5.26 -3.23 -10.81
N PHE A 277 -4.29 -4.13 -10.89
CA PHE A 277 -3.69 -4.72 -9.69
C PHE A 277 -2.50 -3.86 -9.28
N SER A 278 -2.56 -3.22 -8.11
CA SER A 278 -1.48 -2.35 -7.64
C SER A 278 -0.85 -2.92 -6.38
N CYS A 279 0.47 -3.09 -6.40
CA CYS A 279 1.21 -3.38 -5.18
C CYS A 279 1.04 -2.19 -4.22
N GLN A 280 0.70 -2.45 -2.96
CA GLN A 280 0.48 -1.44 -1.89
C GLN A 280 1.58 -0.36 -1.73
N TRP A 281 2.77 -0.57 -2.31
CA TRP A 281 3.93 0.32 -2.20
C TRP A 281 4.48 0.84 -3.52
N SER A 282 3.95 0.38 -4.67
CA SER A 282 4.50 0.75 -5.98
C SER A 282 4.02 2.09 -6.47
N GLU A 283 2.79 2.48 -6.13
CA GLU A 283 2.22 3.73 -6.60
C GLU A 283 1.14 4.20 -5.64
N TYR A 284 1.20 5.46 -5.23
CA TYR A 284 0.24 6.02 -4.27
C TYR A 284 -0.95 6.66 -4.98
N SER A 285 -0.76 7.33 -6.12
CA SER A 285 -1.87 7.98 -6.83
C SER A 285 -2.95 6.97 -7.22
N ALA A 286 -2.54 5.78 -7.68
CA ALA A 286 -3.42 4.67 -8.01
C ALA A 286 -4.27 4.16 -6.82
N LEU A 287 -3.82 4.38 -5.58
CA LEU A 287 -4.43 3.84 -4.36
C LEU A 287 -5.22 4.88 -3.55
N ASP A 288 -4.77 6.14 -3.53
CA ASP A 288 -5.35 7.22 -2.69
C ASP A 288 -6.33 8.13 -3.40
N ASP A 289 -6.08 8.41 -4.68
CA ASP A 289 -7.04 9.08 -5.55
C ASP A 289 -7.44 8.19 -6.72
N PRO A 290 -7.98 6.97 -6.46
CA PRO A 290 -8.53 6.15 -7.52
C PRO A 290 -9.80 6.80 -8.12
N LEU A 291 -10.34 7.82 -7.47
CA LEU A 291 -11.67 8.34 -7.78
C LEU A 291 -11.69 9.34 -8.92
N LYS A 292 -10.60 10.06 -9.18
CA LYS A 292 -10.56 10.98 -10.33
C LYS A 292 -10.28 10.22 -11.62
N LEU A 293 -9.12 9.58 -11.74
CA LEU A 293 -8.70 8.98 -13.01
C LEU A 293 -9.40 7.64 -13.31
N LEU A 294 -9.51 6.73 -12.33
CA LEU A 294 -10.04 5.38 -12.61
C LEU A 294 -11.56 5.39 -12.82
N LYS A 295 -12.32 6.17 -12.04
CA LYS A 295 -13.78 6.28 -12.25
C LYS A 295 -14.13 6.94 -13.58
N GLU A 296 -13.35 7.91 -14.05
CA GLU A 296 -13.54 8.54 -15.36
C GLU A 296 -13.41 7.51 -16.50
N HIS A 297 -12.55 6.50 -16.34
CA HIS A 297 -12.19 5.54 -17.37
C HIS A 297 -12.74 4.12 -17.13
N ASN A 298 -13.83 3.97 -16.37
CA ASN A 298 -14.42 2.67 -15.98
C ASN A 298 -13.36 1.63 -15.56
N ALA A 299 -12.50 2.02 -14.63
CA ALA A 299 -11.46 1.19 -14.08
C ALA A 299 -11.63 1.01 -12.57
N ILE A 300 -11.12 -0.10 -12.06
CA ILE A 300 -11.08 -0.40 -10.64
C ILE A 300 -9.68 -0.86 -10.25
N VAL A 301 -9.22 -0.46 -9.07
CA VAL A 301 -7.97 -0.92 -8.49
C VAL A 301 -8.23 -2.00 -7.45
N LEU A 302 -7.48 -3.10 -7.52
CA LEU A 302 -7.30 -4.04 -6.44
C LEU A 302 -5.90 -3.85 -5.87
N GLU A 303 -5.83 -3.40 -4.62
CA GLU A 303 -4.57 -3.32 -3.89
C GLU A 303 -4.14 -4.72 -3.44
N VAL A 304 -2.89 -5.08 -3.73
CA VAL A 304 -2.31 -6.37 -3.34
C VAL A 304 -1.10 -6.16 -2.43
N PRO A 305 -0.91 -7.02 -1.40
CA PRO A 305 0.24 -6.91 -0.48
C PRO A 305 1.59 -6.97 -1.19
N CYS A 306 1.70 -7.81 -2.22
CA CYS A 306 2.84 -7.90 -3.10
C CYS A 306 2.37 -8.47 -4.43
N PHE A 307 2.47 -7.71 -5.51
CA PHE A 307 2.06 -8.22 -6.82
C PHE A 307 2.96 -9.36 -7.29
N LYS A 308 4.28 -9.23 -7.11
CA LYS A 308 5.22 -10.28 -7.52
C LYS A 308 5.04 -11.58 -6.71
N GLY A 309 4.25 -11.57 -5.62
CA GLY A 309 3.88 -12.77 -4.86
C GLY A 309 2.45 -13.26 -5.13
N LEU A 310 1.77 -12.68 -6.11
CA LEU A 310 0.40 -12.98 -6.47
C LEU A 310 0.32 -14.19 -7.40
N ASP A 311 -0.62 -15.08 -7.16
CA ASP A 311 -0.86 -16.23 -8.03
C ASP A 311 -1.34 -15.75 -9.43
N PRO A 312 -0.74 -16.24 -10.54
CA PRO A 312 -1.16 -15.90 -11.90
C PRO A 312 -2.64 -16.10 -12.19
N VAL A 313 -3.29 -17.04 -11.48
CA VAL A 313 -4.74 -17.33 -11.58
C VAL A 313 -5.58 -16.07 -11.37
N HIS A 314 -5.13 -15.12 -10.54
CA HIS A 314 -5.86 -13.86 -10.34
C HIS A 314 -5.98 -13.03 -11.62
N MET A 315 -4.93 -12.94 -12.44
CA MET A 315 -4.94 -12.15 -13.68
C MET A 315 -5.84 -12.80 -14.73
N ILE A 316 -5.69 -14.11 -14.88
CA ILE A 316 -6.43 -14.90 -15.86
C ILE A 316 -7.93 -14.85 -15.52
N ASN A 317 -8.30 -15.06 -14.26
CA ASN A 317 -9.69 -15.00 -13.85
C ASN A 317 -10.28 -13.60 -13.93
N ALA A 318 -9.52 -12.53 -13.71
CA ALA A 318 -10.01 -11.18 -13.98
C ALA A 318 -10.40 -11.03 -15.46
N LEU A 319 -9.50 -11.37 -16.40
CA LEU A 319 -9.80 -11.30 -17.84
C LEU A 319 -10.99 -12.19 -18.24
N ARG A 320 -11.06 -13.43 -17.72
CA ARG A 320 -12.16 -14.37 -18.00
C ARG A 320 -13.50 -13.94 -17.39
N SER A 321 -13.47 -13.22 -16.26
CA SER A 321 -14.67 -12.67 -15.60
C SER A 321 -15.27 -11.51 -16.38
N GLY A 322 -14.56 -10.98 -17.37
CA GLY A 322 -15.07 -10.02 -18.33
C GLY A 322 -14.32 -8.69 -18.40
N PHE A 323 -13.27 -8.46 -17.61
CA PHE A 323 -12.47 -7.25 -17.75
C PHE A 323 -11.81 -7.18 -19.13
N ASP A 324 -11.95 -6.06 -19.84
CA ASP A 324 -11.44 -5.88 -21.20
C ASP A 324 -9.90 -5.79 -21.21
N GLY A 325 -9.32 -5.25 -20.14
CA GLY A 325 -7.87 -5.19 -19.92
C GLY A 325 -7.52 -5.30 -18.44
N VAL A 326 -6.35 -5.87 -18.18
CA VAL A 326 -5.74 -5.98 -16.86
C VAL A 326 -4.38 -5.30 -16.86
N MET A 327 -4.18 -4.35 -15.96
CA MET A 327 -2.90 -3.67 -15.74
C MET A 327 -2.34 -4.08 -14.38
N ALA A 328 -1.08 -4.48 -14.35
CA ALA A 328 -0.33 -4.73 -13.13
C ALA A 328 0.65 -3.60 -12.86
N VAL A 329 0.58 -3.00 -11.67
CA VAL A 329 1.52 -1.99 -11.19
C VAL A 329 2.37 -2.60 -10.09
N ILE A 330 3.68 -2.66 -10.33
CA ILE A 330 4.63 -3.35 -9.46
C ILE A 330 5.75 -2.42 -9.04
N CYS A 331 6.38 -2.71 -7.91
CA CYS A 331 7.56 -1.99 -7.48
C CYS A 331 8.74 -2.32 -8.41
N PRO A 332 9.51 -1.32 -8.85
CA PRO A 332 10.86 -1.52 -9.34
C PRO A 332 11.66 -2.34 -8.34
N ALA A 333 12.60 -3.14 -8.83
CA ALA A 333 13.41 -4.01 -7.97
C ALA A 333 14.03 -3.21 -6.80
N LYS A 334 14.59 -2.03 -7.06
CA LYS A 334 15.23 -1.18 -6.03
C LYS A 334 14.26 -0.65 -4.95
N ASP A 335 12.98 -0.56 -5.23
CA ASP A 335 11.96 0.01 -4.32
C ASP A 335 11.20 -1.02 -3.50
N CYS A 336 11.35 -2.31 -3.83
CA CYS A 336 10.59 -3.36 -3.19
C CYS A 336 10.85 -3.40 -1.67
N LYS A 337 9.78 -3.22 -0.88
CA LYS A 337 9.80 -3.22 0.60
C LYS A 337 9.92 -4.62 1.20
N LEU A 338 9.71 -5.65 0.39
CA LEU A 338 9.84 -7.06 0.76
C LEU A 338 11.12 -7.61 0.10
N GLN A 339 12.27 -7.13 0.58
CA GLN A 339 13.56 -7.48 -0.04
C GLN A 339 13.86 -8.98 0.08
N LYS A 340 13.53 -9.59 1.22
CA LYS A 340 13.65 -11.04 1.40
C LYS A 340 12.52 -11.74 0.63
N GLY A 341 12.87 -12.57 -0.34
CA GLY A 341 11.90 -13.25 -1.22
C GLY A 341 11.62 -12.55 -2.55
N ARG A 342 12.31 -11.44 -2.84
CA ARG A 342 12.21 -10.75 -4.14
C ARG A 342 12.47 -11.69 -5.32
N ASP A 343 13.51 -12.50 -5.25
CA ASP A 343 13.91 -13.39 -6.36
C ASP A 343 12.82 -14.41 -6.69
N THR A 344 12.20 -15.00 -5.66
CA THR A 344 11.03 -15.89 -5.81
C THR A 344 9.92 -15.16 -6.53
N SER A 345 9.68 -13.92 -6.13
CA SER A 345 8.65 -13.06 -6.68
C SER A 345 8.91 -12.67 -8.15
N GLU A 346 10.16 -12.42 -8.52
CA GLU A 346 10.55 -12.10 -9.90
C GLU A 346 10.40 -13.30 -10.84
N ARG A 347 10.81 -14.48 -10.40
CA ARG A 347 10.57 -15.73 -11.14
C ARG A 347 9.08 -16.00 -11.38
N GLN A 348 8.23 -15.66 -10.41
CA GLN A 348 6.78 -15.84 -10.54
C GLN A 348 6.16 -14.88 -11.56
N LEU A 349 6.69 -13.66 -11.67
CA LEU A 349 6.29 -12.74 -12.73
C LEU A 349 6.64 -13.28 -14.12
N GLU A 350 7.82 -13.88 -14.29
CA GLU A 350 8.21 -14.54 -15.55
C GLU A 350 7.25 -15.68 -15.92
N VAL A 351 6.88 -16.51 -14.94
CA VAL A 351 5.88 -17.58 -15.11
C VAL A 351 4.52 -17.01 -15.54
N LEU A 352 4.05 -15.97 -14.87
CA LEU A 352 2.81 -15.27 -15.24
C LEU A 352 2.84 -14.79 -16.69
N LEU A 353 3.91 -14.09 -17.09
CA LEU A 353 4.04 -13.58 -18.45
C LEU A 353 4.03 -14.69 -19.50
N SER A 354 4.73 -15.80 -19.22
CA SER A 354 4.73 -16.99 -20.08
C SER A 354 3.33 -17.61 -20.22
N ILE A 355 2.56 -17.67 -19.13
CA ILE A 355 1.18 -18.19 -19.15
C ILE A 355 0.28 -17.25 -19.95
N ILE A 356 0.34 -15.94 -19.71
CA ILE A 356 -0.47 -14.94 -20.43
C ILE A 356 -0.25 -15.02 -21.94
N GLU A 357 1.00 -15.20 -22.36
CA GLU A 357 1.36 -15.38 -23.78
C GLU A 357 0.75 -16.66 -24.36
N ARG A 358 0.87 -17.80 -23.67
CA ARG A 358 0.29 -19.09 -24.10
C ARG A 358 -1.24 -19.05 -24.26
N TYR A 359 -1.92 -18.26 -23.44
CA TYR A 359 -3.37 -18.08 -23.52
C TYR A 359 -3.81 -17.01 -24.54
N GLY A 360 -2.87 -16.38 -25.27
CA GLY A 360 -3.18 -15.34 -26.25
C GLY A 360 -3.75 -14.06 -25.62
N LEU A 361 -3.43 -13.79 -24.34
CA LEU A 361 -3.97 -12.67 -23.58
C LEU A 361 -3.02 -11.47 -23.50
N ARG A 362 -1.88 -11.52 -24.20
CA ARG A 362 -0.81 -10.53 -24.09
C ARG A 362 -1.25 -9.11 -24.44
N ASP A 363 -2.12 -8.95 -25.42
CA ASP A 363 -2.59 -7.62 -25.84
C ASP A 363 -3.47 -6.94 -24.79
N ARG A 364 -4.09 -7.75 -23.91
CA ARG A 364 -5.01 -7.32 -22.85
C ARG A 364 -4.36 -7.25 -21.47
N PHE A 365 -3.06 -7.57 -21.36
CA PHE A 365 -2.34 -7.59 -20.09
C PHE A 365 -1.00 -6.86 -20.17
N GLU A 366 -0.82 -5.87 -19.30
CA GLU A 366 0.45 -5.14 -19.17
C GLU A 366 0.95 -5.08 -17.75
N VAL A 367 2.27 -5.07 -17.61
CA VAL A 367 2.98 -4.92 -16.33
C VAL A 367 3.83 -3.66 -16.41
N HIS A 368 3.67 -2.78 -15.43
CA HIS A 368 4.38 -1.52 -15.34
C HIS A 368 5.12 -1.43 -14.01
N GLU A 369 6.44 -1.23 -14.06
CA GLU A 369 7.25 -0.94 -12.88
C GLU A 369 7.18 0.56 -12.58
N LEU A 370 6.41 0.93 -11.55
CA LEU A 370 6.17 2.33 -11.19
C LEU A 370 6.63 2.61 -9.76
N SER A 371 6.98 3.86 -9.51
CA SER A 371 7.49 4.31 -8.22
C SER A 371 6.77 5.60 -7.81
N PRO A 372 6.32 5.71 -6.55
CA PRO A 372 5.60 6.90 -6.09
C PRO A 372 6.51 8.13 -6.01
N ARG A 373 7.81 8.00 -6.31
CA ARG A 373 8.75 9.12 -6.40
C ARG A 373 8.58 9.93 -7.68
N CYS A 374 7.95 9.34 -8.70
CA CYS A 374 7.79 9.89 -10.04
C CYS A 374 6.35 10.35 -10.22
N GLU A 375 6.12 11.62 -9.95
CA GLU A 375 4.79 12.22 -10.02
C GLU A 375 4.19 12.12 -11.43
N GLY A 376 2.93 11.71 -11.51
CA GLY A 376 2.16 11.63 -12.76
C GLY A 376 2.53 10.47 -13.69
N GLU A 377 3.51 9.62 -13.33
CA GLU A 377 3.92 8.52 -14.20
C GLU A 377 2.81 7.48 -14.37
N PHE A 378 2.10 7.15 -13.29
CA PHE A 378 0.92 6.28 -13.33
C PHE A 378 -0.14 6.78 -14.30
N ASP A 379 -0.53 8.05 -14.18
CA ASP A 379 -1.60 8.65 -14.97
C ASP A 379 -1.32 8.58 -16.47
N ARG A 380 -0.05 8.76 -16.86
CA ARG A 380 0.40 8.63 -18.25
C ARG A 380 0.29 7.17 -18.71
N ARG A 381 0.91 6.23 -17.97
CA ARG A 381 0.93 4.81 -18.32
C ARG A 381 -0.47 4.21 -18.38
N PHE A 382 -1.32 4.60 -17.44
CA PHE A 382 -2.70 4.18 -17.39
C PHE A 382 -3.49 4.70 -18.60
N ARG A 383 -3.34 5.98 -18.98
CA ARG A 383 -3.98 6.52 -20.20
C ARG A 383 -3.53 5.82 -21.47
N ASP A 384 -2.23 5.57 -21.61
CA ASP A 384 -1.66 4.82 -22.74
C ASP A 384 -2.29 3.41 -22.82
N PHE A 385 -2.40 2.73 -21.68
CA PHE A 385 -3.02 1.41 -21.60
C PHE A 385 -4.52 1.45 -21.97
N ILE A 386 -5.28 2.42 -21.45
CA ILE A 386 -6.70 2.60 -21.79
C ILE A 386 -6.88 2.81 -23.29
N GLN A 387 -6.05 3.66 -23.90
CA GLN A 387 -6.11 3.94 -25.33
C GLN A 387 -5.88 2.65 -26.13
N LYS A 388 -4.86 1.87 -25.77
CA LYS A 388 -4.58 0.56 -26.38
C LYS A 388 -5.78 -0.38 -26.27
N ILE A 389 -6.31 -0.61 -25.07
CA ILE A 389 -7.44 -1.55 -24.89
C ILE A 389 -8.69 -1.07 -25.64
N SER A 390 -8.94 0.25 -25.66
CA SER A 390 -10.07 0.82 -26.40
C SER A 390 -10.00 0.53 -27.90
N THR A 391 -8.80 0.56 -28.50
CA THR A 391 -8.62 0.21 -29.92
C THR A 391 -8.89 -1.27 -30.21
N LEU A 392 -8.48 -2.17 -29.30
CA LEU A 392 -8.72 -3.61 -29.41
C LEU A 392 -10.21 -3.96 -29.30
N SER A 393 -10.92 -3.35 -28.35
CA SER A 393 -12.36 -3.56 -28.13
C SER A 393 -13.27 -3.02 -29.25
N ARG A 394 -12.75 -2.15 -30.14
CA ARG A 394 -13.48 -1.70 -31.34
C ARG A 394 -13.31 -2.71 -32.48
N CYS A 395 -12.07 -3.15 -32.74
CA CYS A 395 -11.79 -4.15 -33.78
C CYS A 395 -12.52 -5.49 -33.56
N GLY A 396 -12.69 -5.93 -32.31
CA GLY A 396 -13.43 -7.15 -31.99
C GLY A 396 -14.95 -7.06 -32.17
N ARG A 397 -15.53 -5.84 -32.13
CA ARG A 397 -16.97 -5.62 -32.37
C ARG A 397 -17.29 -5.52 -33.86
N ASP A 398 -16.42 -4.88 -34.63
CA ASP A 398 -16.58 -4.77 -36.08
C ASP A 398 -16.45 -6.15 -36.78
N ALA A 399 -15.64 -7.06 -36.23
CA ALA A 399 -15.51 -8.43 -36.72
C ALA A 399 -16.72 -9.34 -36.43
N GLN A 400 -17.59 -8.98 -35.47
CA GLN A 400 -18.81 -9.74 -35.14
C GLN A 400 -20.10 -9.12 -35.73
N GLY A 401 -20.04 -7.90 -36.29
CA GLY A 401 -21.16 -7.22 -36.95
C GLY A 401 -21.20 -7.38 -38.47
N GLY A 402 -20.33 -8.21 -39.04
CA GLY A 402 -20.16 -8.44 -40.48
C GLY A 402 -20.39 -9.89 -40.91
N MET A 403 -21.38 -10.57 -40.33
CA MET A 403 -21.96 -11.82 -40.87
C MET A 403 -23.48 -11.76 -40.88
#